data_AF-A0A8T5A459-F1
#
_entry.id   AF-A0A8T5A459-F1
#
_cell.length_a   1.000
_cell.length_b   1.000
_cell.length_c   1.000
_cell.angle_alpha   90.00
_cell.angle_beta   90.00
_cell.angle_gamma   90.00
#
_symmetry.space_group_name_H-M   'P 1'
#
loop_
_entity.id
_entity.type
_entity.pdbx_description
1 polymer ?
#
loop_
_entity_poly.entity_id
_entity_poly.type
_entity_poly.pdbx_seq_one_letter_code
_entity_poly.pdbx_strand_id
1 'polypeptide(L)' 'MEEKKARRVTVDLDEVIFRSDGSKTTMREFVKEMLFYNPDFYIETSKSGRIWYIKRRKEAK' A
#
# COMPACT_ATOMS: atom_id res chain seq x y z
N MET A 1 -6.87 -20.01 -14.85
CA MET A 1 -5.86 -19.45 -13.93
C MET A 1 -6.57 -18.38 -13.13
N GLU A 2 -6.97 -18.67 -11.89
CA GLU A 2 -7.71 -17.69 -11.07
C GLU A 2 -6.81 -16.48 -10.81
N GLU A 3 -7.14 -15.34 -11.42
CA GLU A 3 -6.63 -14.04 -10.99
C GLU A 3 -6.99 -13.92 -9.51
N LYS A 4 -5.99 -14.11 -8.62
CA LYS A 4 -6.14 -13.88 -7.18
C LYS A 4 -6.60 -12.44 -7.01
N LYS A 5 -7.93 -12.27 -6.90
CA LYS A 5 -8.59 -10.98 -6.81
C LYS A 5 -7.89 -10.18 -5.73
N ALA A 6 -7.34 -9.02 -6.11
CA ALA A 6 -6.76 -8.10 -5.16
C ALA A 6 -7.77 -7.86 -4.02
N ARG A 7 -7.39 -8.18 -2.78
CA ARG A 7 -8.26 -7.93 -1.62
C ARG A 7 -8.34 -6.42 -1.42
N ARG A 8 -9.56 -5.87 -1.48
CA ARG A 8 -9.80 -4.47 -1.13
C ARG A 8 -9.63 -4.33 0.38
N VAL A 9 -8.55 -3.69 0.79
CA VAL A 9 -8.33 -3.30 2.18
C VAL A 9 -8.61 -1.80 2.28
N THR A 10 -9.54 -1.43 3.14
CA THR A 10 -9.73 -0.03 3.53
C THR A 10 -8.81 0.22 4.71
N VAL A 11 -7.84 1.11 4.56
CA VAL A 11 -6.91 1.45 5.64
C VAL A 11 -6.96 2.96 5.84
N ASP A 12 -7.02 3.39 7.10
CA ASP A 12 -6.82 4.80 7.44
C ASP A 12 -5.32 5.10 7.36
N LEU A 13 -4.95 6.02 6.47
CA LEU A 13 -3.54 6.35 6.22
C LEU A 13 -2.94 7.24 7.30
N ASP A 14 -3.80 7.94 8.05
CA ASP A 14 -3.40 8.82 9.13
C ASP A 14 -3.40 8.07 10.47
N GLU A 15 -3.80 6.79 10.47
CA GLU A 15 -3.64 5.89 11.60
C GLU A 15 -2.16 5.77 11.99
N VAL A 16 -1.88 6.02 13.27
CA VAL A 16 -0.55 5.85 13.86
C VAL A 16 -0.40 4.40 14.31
N ILE A 17 0.56 3.71 13.72
CA ILE A 17 0.91 2.34 14.07
C ILE A 17 2.22 2.31 14.88
N PHE A 18 2.34 1.28 15.72
CA PHE A 18 3.57 0.98 16.45
C PHE A 18 4.35 -0.10 15.70
N ARG A 19 5.62 0.17 15.45
CA ARG A 19 6.55 -0.79 14.85
C ARG A 19 7.07 -1.75 15.91
N SER A 20 7.61 -2.88 15.46
CA SER A 20 8.22 -3.90 16.35
C SER A 20 9.43 -3.36 17.12
N ASP A 21 10.07 -2.29 16.64
CA ASP A 21 11.17 -1.60 17.31
C ASP A 21 10.69 -0.56 18.37
N GLY A 22 9.38 -0.44 18.57
CA GLY A 22 8.78 0.52 19.49
C GLY A 22 8.60 1.94 18.93
N SER A 23 9.07 2.21 17.70
CA SER A 23 8.86 3.50 17.06
C SER A 23 7.43 3.65 16.53
N LYS A 24 6.99 4.91 16.38
CA LYS A 24 5.68 5.26 15.82
C LYS A 24 5.84 5.71 14.38
N THR A 25 4.94 5.26 13.53
CA THR A 25 4.84 5.76 12.16
C THR A 25 3.38 5.84 11.74
N THR A 26 3.06 6.58 10.68
CA THR A 26 1.72 6.50 10.10
C THR A 26 1.65 5.32 9.15
N MET A 27 0.45 4.78 8.95
CA MET A 27 0.23 3.79 7.92
C MET A 27 0.69 4.29 6.54
N ARG A 28 0.53 5.58 6.25
CA ARG A 28 1.05 6.21 5.03
C ARG A 28 2.55 6.02 4.86
N GLU A 29 3.34 6.32 5.88
CA GLU A 29 4.80 6.19 5.81
C GLU A 29 5.23 4.72 5.74
N PHE A 30 4.55 3.85 6.49
CA PHE A 30 4.78 2.40 6.40
C PHE A 30 4.56 1.84 4.99
N VAL A 31 3.46 2.22 4.34
CA VAL A 31 3.17 1.78 2.97
C VAL A 31 4.19 2.34 1.98
N LYS A 32 4.63 3.60 2.13
CA LYS A 32 5.70 4.17 1.30
C LYS A 32 7.01 3.41 1.43
N GLU A 33 7.44 3.09 2.65
CA GLU A 33 8.63 2.29 2.90
C GLU A 33 8.52 0.90 2.26
N MET A 34 7.36 0.24 2.41
CA MET A 34 7.11 -1.05 1.78
C MET A 34 7.30 -0.98 0.25
N LEU A 35 6.82 0.08 -0.40
CA LEU A 35 6.95 0.27 -1.84
C LEU A 35 8.36 0.64 -2.27
N PHE A 36 9.12 1.32 -1.41
CA PHE A 36 10.54 1.56 -1.65
C PHE A 36 11.31 0.24 -1.75
N TYR A 37 11.03 -0.71 -0.87
CA TYR A 37 11.65 -2.04 -0.91
C TYR A 37 11.04 -2.99 -1.95
N ASN A 38 9.85 -2.68 -2.46
CA ASN A 38 9.13 -3.51 -3.43
C ASN A 38 8.76 -2.67 -4.67
N PRO A 39 9.71 -2.36 -5.57
CA PRO A 39 9.49 -1.46 -6.70
C PRO A 39 8.47 -1.99 -7.73
N ASP A 40 8.21 -3.30 -7.68
CA ASP A 40 7.16 -3.98 -8.45
C ASP A 40 5.75 -3.53 -8.06
N PHE A 41 5.57 -2.82 -6.95
CA PHE A 41 4.28 -2.35 -6.50
C PHE A 41 4.20 -0.82 -6.59
N TYR A 42 2.99 -0.30 -6.76
CA TYR A 42 2.71 1.13 -6.76
C TYR A 42 1.33 1.41 -6.17
N ILE A 43 1.14 2.65 -5.72
CA ILE A 43 -0.17 3.14 -5.25
C ILE A 43 -0.86 3.86 -6.39
N GLU A 44 -2.12 3.53 -6.61
CA GLU A 44 -3.05 4.33 -7.39
C GLU A 44 -4.11 4.90 -6.46
N THR A 45 -4.33 6.22 -6.51
CA THR A 45 -5.38 6.87 -5.72
C THR A 45 -6.65 7.00 -6.55
N SER A 46 -7.82 6.85 -5.93
CA SER A 46 -9.09 7.19 -6.57
C SER A 46 -9.11 8.67 -6.99
N LYS A 47 -9.98 9.04 -7.95
CA LYS A 47 -10.17 10.44 -8.36
C LYS A 47 -10.50 11.39 -7.19
N SER A 48 -11.09 10.85 -6.13
CA SER A 48 -11.40 11.58 -4.89
C SER A 48 -10.27 11.59 -3.85
N GLY A 49 -9.16 10.89 -4.09
CA GLY A 49 -8.02 10.77 -3.17
C GLY A 49 -8.27 9.92 -1.91
N ARG A 50 -9.50 9.49 -1.67
CA ARG A 50 -9.93 8.79 -0.44
C ARG A 50 -9.58 7.31 -0.39
N ILE A 51 -9.36 6.69 -1.55
CA ILE A 51 -9.10 5.25 -1.65
C ILE A 51 -7.76 5.05 -2.33
N TRP A 52 -6.92 4.26 -1.71
CA TRP A 52 -5.58 3.94 -2.19
C TRP A 52 -5.56 2.46 -2.57
N TYR A 53 -5.10 2.17 -3.79
CA TYR A 53 -5.00 0.83 -4.33
C TYR A 53 -3.53 0.46 -4.48
N ILE A 54 -3.08 -0.60 -3.82
CA ILE A 54 -1.75 -1.17 -4.07
C ILE A 54 -1.88 -2.10 -5.28
N LYS A 55 -1.21 -1.76 -6.37
CA LYS A 55 -1.18 -2.54 -7.61
C LYS A 55 0.24 -3.03 -7.87
N ARG A 56 0.36 -4.24 -8.41
CA ARG A 56 1.62 -4.71 -8.99
C ARG A 56 1.75 -4.05 -10.37
N ARG A 57 2.91 -3.46 -10.65
CA ARG A 57 3.34 -3.14 -12.02
C ARG A 57 3.29 -4.46 -12.76
N LYS A 58 2.41 -4.59 -13.76
CA LYS A 58 2.43 -5.77 -14.62
C LYS A 58 3.84 -5.85 -15.20
N GLU A 59 4.51 -6.98 -15.02
CA GLU A 59 5.72 -7.29 -15.77
C GLU A 59 5.37 -7.07 -17.26
N ALA A 60 6.16 -6.25 -17.92
CA ALA A 60 6.05 -6.11 -19.37
C ALA A 60 6.53 -7.44 -19.96
N LYS A 61 5.55 -8.34 -20.21
CA LYS A 61 5.65 -9.67 -20.80
C LYS A 61 6.29 -10.77 -19.96
#